data_AF-A0A359EZQ0-F1
#
_entry.id   AF-A0A359EZQ0-F1
#
_cell.length_a   1.000
_cell.length_b   1.000
_cell.length_c   1.000
_cell.angle_alpha   90.00
_cell.angle_beta   90.00
_cell.angle_gamma   90.00
#
_symmetry.space_group_name_H-M   'P 1'
#
loop_
_entity.id
_entity.type
_entity.pdbx_description
1 polymer ?
#
loop_
_entity_poly.entity_id
_entity_poly.type
_entity_poly.pdbx_seq_one_letter_code
_entity_poly.pdbx_strand_id
1 'polypeptide(L)'
;MNPHEMDPLLVGRRLVLRPILPPDIPRFYMVEHTSFPLALSRLAGRTLSIESYAESLQASVLVGMSFVPRGEEASIGYALCYDADFVSGRAKFAVMLDPAVRGEGLAAEALALFLRYLFVFFPFRCLFADVFDPNLEQFQSAEESGWLDRQGHFPEYQFWQGGYVGMTSFRVDRQGFLANCVSILEGTAHHEVTDLPSFRVVLEEETGISSSADPSKRLGDIGIDSIQIAELHLFLEEHGCLEAQMPFQDLTINDIFQLCATSLAVSNHHPEATAEAVVS
;
A
#
# COMPACT_ATOMS: atom_id res chain seq x y z
N MET A 1 -17.05 12.64 -9.36
CA MET A 1 -17.33 11.60 -10.38
C MET A 1 -18.13 10.50 -9.69
N ASN A 2 -19.18 9.95 -10.30
CA ASN A 2 -20.03 8.94 -9.65
C ASN A 2 -19.25 7.60 -9.58
N PRO A 3 -19.08 6.95 -8.41
CA PRO A 3 -18.33 5.69 -8.29
C PRO A 3 -18.85 4.57 -9.20
N HIS A 4 -20.12 4.60 -9.59
CA HIS A 4 -20.74 3.60 -10.45
C HIS A 4 -20.41 3.74 -11.95
N GLU A 5 -19.75 4.82 -12.37
CA GLU A 5 -19.33 5.05 -13.77
C GLU A 5 -17.83 4.80 -13.98
N MET A 6 -17.08 4.50 -12.92
CA MET A 6 -15.65 4.24 -13.00
C MET A 6 -15.38 2.76 -13.30
N ASP A 7 -14.37 2.49 -14.13
CA ASP A 7 -13.90 1.12 -14.38
C ASP A 7 -13.54 0.46 -13.03
N PRO A 8 -14.12 -0.71 -12.67
CA PRO A 8 -13.82 -1.40 -11.42
C PRO A 8 -12.32 -1.66 -11.20
N LEU A 9 -11.52 -1.74 -12.26
CA LEU A 9 -10.08 -1.91 -12.17
C LEU A 9 -9.37 -0.70 -11.54
N LEU A 10 -9.97 0.48 -11.59
CA LEU A 10 -9.46 1.74 -11.04
C LEU A 10 -9.93 2.00 -9.61
N VAL A 11 -10.82 1.17 -9.07
CA VAL A 11 -11.41 1.36 -7.75
C VAL A 11 -10.92 0.27 -6.79
N GLY A 12 -10.37 0.70 -5.66
CA GLY A 12 -10.07 -0.15 -4.51
C GLY A 12 -11.04 0.08 -3.36
N ARG A 13 -10.68 -0.43 -2.19
CA ARG A 13 -11.50 -0.34 -0.97
C ARG A 13 -11.58 1.08 -0.47
N ARG A 14 -10.42 1.73 -0.33
CA ARG A 14 -10.22 3.07 0.22
C ARG A 14 -9.70 4.05 -0.82
N LEU A 15 -9.07 3.57 -1.90
CA LEU A 15 -8.47 4.40 -2.93
C LEU A 15 -9.13 4.26 -4.30
N VAL A 16 -9.00 5.31 -5.09
CA VAL A 16 -9.32 5.36 -6.51
C VAL A 16 -8.08 5.80 -7.28
N LEU A 17 -7.81 5.12 -8.40
CA LEU A 17 -6.85 5.55 -9.40
C LEU A 17 -7.50 6.50 -10.40
N ARG A 18 -6.84 7.62 -10.66
CA ARG A 18 -7.15 8.49 -11.79
C ARG A 18 -5.87 9.03 -12.43
N PRO A 19 -5.91 9.50 -13.68
CA PRO A 19 -4.78 10.23 -14.25
C PRO A 19 -4.34 11.39 -13.36
N ILE A 20 -3.03 11.66 -13.36
CA ILE A 20 -2.48 12.86 -12.71
C ILE A 20 -3.07 14.10 -13.38
N LEU A 21 -3.67 14.99 -12.59
CA LEU A 21 -4.29 16.22 -13.07
C LEU A 21 -3.45 17.45 -12.67
N PRO A 22 -3.56 18.57 -13.40
CA PRO A 22 -2.84 19.80 -13.06
C PRO A 22 -2.97 20.26 -11.60
N PRO A 23 -4.14 20.15 -10.93
CA PRO A 23 -4.27 20.52 -9.51
C PRO A 23 -3.46 19.65 -8.53
N ASP A 24 -3.02 18.45 -8.92
CA ASP A 24 -2.22 17.57 -8.05
C ASP A 24 -0.74 18.02 -7.98
N ILE A 25 -0.27 18.66 -9.06
CA ILE A 25 1.16 18.96 -9.28
C ILE A 25 1.76 19.80 -8.15
N PRO A 26 1.14 20.90 -7.66
CA PRO A 26 1.73 21.68 -6.58
C PRO A 26 1.95 20.87 -5.31
N ARG A 27 1.05 19.95 -4.97
CA ARG A 27 1.20 19.08 -3.80
C ARG A 27 2.36 18.10 -4.00
N PHE A 28 2.41 17.43 -5.15
CA PHE A 28 3.47 16.47 -5.45
C PHE A 28 4.84 17.13 -5.49
N TYR A 29 4.92 18.34 -6.06
CA TYR A 29 6.11 19.17 -6.04
C TYR A 29 6.58 19.42 -4.60
N MET A 30 5.69 19.89 -3.73
CA MET A 30 6.04 20.15 -2.34
C MET A 30 6.54 18.88 -1.64
N VAL A 31 5.79 17.79 -1.71
CA VAL A 31 6.12 16.54 -1.03
C VAL A 31 7.49 16.00 -1.46
N GLU A 32 7.79 15.94 -2.76
CA GLU A 32 9.10 15.45 -3.23
C GLU A 32 10.27 16.33 -2.81
N HIS A 33 10.06 17.64 -2.65
CA HIS A 33 11.12 18.58 -2.32
C HIS A 33 11.30 18.80 -0.81
N THR A 34 10.29 18.51 0.01
CA THR A 34 10.34 18.76 1.46
C THR A 34 10.35 17.51 2.32
N SER A 35 9.79 16.40 1.83
CA SER A 35 9.43 15.28 2.69
C SER A 35 10.18 13.98 2.37
N PHE A 36 11.01 14.00 1.32
CA PHE A 36 11.90 12.91 0.93
C PHE A 36 13.34 13.40 0.82
N PRO A 37 14.34 12.53 1.07
CA PRO A 37 15.70 12.82 0.67
C PRO A 37 15.74 13.00 -0.85
N LEU A 38 15.79 14.24 -1.33
CA LEU A 38 15.70 14.58 -2.76
C LEU A 38 16.74 13.83 -3.62
N ALA A 39 17.91 13.55 -3.05
CA ALA A 39 18.97 12.77 -3.67
C ALA A 39 18.60 11.31 -3.95
N LEU A 40 17.65 10.76 -3.18
CA LEU A 40 17.15 9.40 -3.29
C LEU A 40 15.78 9.34 -3.99
N SER A 41 15.26 10.47 -4.47
CA SER A 41 14.06 10.52 -5.31
C SER A 41 14.43 10.50 -6.78
N ARG A 42 13.43 10.40 -7.66
CA ARG A 42 13.59 10.54 -9.12
C ARG A 42 14.29 11.84 -9.56
N LEU A 43 14.30 12.85 -8.70
CA LEU A 43 14.95 14.13 -8.99
C LEU A 43 16.47 14.05 -8.79
N ALA A 44 16.97 13.04 -8.08
CA ALA A 44 18.40 12.80 -7.83
C ALA A 44 19.11 14.05 -7.29
N GLY A 45 18.45 14.77 -6.38
CA GLY A 45 18.97 15.98 -5.73
C GLY A 45 18.75 17.27 -6.51
N ARG A 46 18.16 17.22 -7.71
CA ARG A 46 17.85 18.41 -8.51
C ARG A 46 16.63 19.15 -7.97
N THR A 47 16.75 20.46 -7.84
CA THR A 47 15.61 21.36 -7.56
C THR A 47 15.07 21.88 -8.88
N LEU A 48 13.90 21.40 -9.29
CA LEU A 48 13.24 21.86 -10.52
C LEU A 48 12.32 23.05 -10.21
N SER A 49 12.00 23.87 -11.22
CA SER A 49 10.82 24.73 -11.12
C SER A 49 9.55 23.87 -11.15
N ILE A 50 8.42 24.41 -10.71
CA ILE A 50 7.16 23.67 -10.73
C ILE A 50 6.74 23.27 -12.16
N GLU A 51 7.06 24.11 -13.15
CA GLU A 51 6.79 23.86 -14.57
C GLU A 51 7.65 22.69 -15.09
N SER A 52 8.97 22.74 -14.87
CA SER A 52 9.85 21.63 -15.27
C SER A 52 9.56 20.34 -14.50
N TYR A 53 9.10 20.45 -13.25
CA TYR A 53 8.63 19.30 -12.49
C TYR A 53 7.39 18.66 -13.12
N ALA A 54 6.39 19.47 -13.49
CA ALA A 54 5.19 19.02 -14.19
C ALA A 54 5.53 18.26 -15.48
N GLU A 55 6.41 18.82 -16.30
CA GLU A 55 6.89 18.18 -17.53
C GLU A 55 7.58 16.85 -17.23
N SER A 56 8.40 16.80 -16.19
CA SER A 56 9.12 15.59 -15.82
C SER A 56 8.24 14.45 -15.28
N LEU A 57 7.01 14.72 -14.83
CA LEU A 57 6.03 13.69 -14.47
C LEU A 57 5.40 13.02 -15.70
N GLN A 58 5.60 13.59 -16.90
CA GLN A 58 5.04 13.10 -18.16
C GLN A 58 6.13 12.62 -19.12
N ALA A 59 7.32 13.22 -19.07
CA ALA A 59 8.43 12.88 -19.96
C ALA A 59 8.91 11.44 -19.72
N SER A 60 8.91 10.63 -20.79
CA SER A 60 9.31 9.21 -20.76
C SER A 60 8.49 8.33 -19.81
N VAL A 61 7.29 8.76 -19.44
CA VAL A 61 6.32 8.00 -18.65
C VAL A 61 5.26 7.42 -19.57
N LEU A 62 5.03 6.11 -19.50
CA LEU A 62 3.95 5.42 -20.21
C LEU A 62 2.60 5.65 -19.52
N VAL A 63 2.57 5.56 -18.19
CA VAL A 63 1.36 5.71 -17.38
C VAL A 63 1.70 6.53 -16.13
N GLY A 64 0.95 7.60 -15.86
CA GLY A 64 1.02 8.35 -14.62
C GLY A 64 -0.36 8.44 -13.97
N MET A 65 -0.50 7.92 -12.74
CA MET A 65 -1.76 7.88 -12.01
C MET A 65 -1.60 8.48 -10.61
N SER A 66 -2.62 9.21 -10.17
CA SER A 66 -2.80 9.70 -8.81
C SER A 66 -3.62 8.72 -7.98
N PHE A 67 -3.29 8.62 -6.70
CA PHE A 67 -4.09 7.92 -5.69
C PHE A 67 -4.99 8.90 -4.96
N VAL A 68 -6.29 8.64 -4.93
CA VAL A 68 -7.28 9.53 -4.31
C VAL A 68 -8.12 8.73 -3.31
N PRO A 69 -8.21 9.15 -2.04
CA PRO A 69 -9.13 8.53 -1.10
C PRO A 69 -10.57 8.62 -1.58
N ARG A 70 -11.36 7.58 -1.33
CA ARG A 70 -12.77 7.55 -1.74
C ARG A 70 -13.55 8.64 -1.02
N GLY A 71 -14.31 9.40 -1.81
CA GLY A 71 -15.10 10.53 -1.30
C GLY A 71 -14.31 11.84 -1.18
N GLU A 72 -13.00 11.81 -1.44
CA GLU A 72 -12.16 12.99 -1.47
C GLU A 72 -11.82 13.42 -2.91
N GLU A 73 -11.35 14.67 -3.05
CA GLU A 73 -10.86 15.20 -4.33
C GLU A 73 -9.32 15.25 -4.39
N ALA A 74 -8.69 15.44 -3.24
CA ALA A 74 -7.25 15.62 -3.12
C ALA A 74 -6.51 14.29 -3.23
N SER A 75 -5.47 14.26 -4.07
CA SER A 75 -4.61 13.10 -4.18
C SER A 75 -3.63 13.01 -3.01
N ILE A 76 -3.39 11.79 -2.54
CA ILE A 76 -2.40 11.46 -1.49
C ILE A 76 -1.06 11.01 -2.08
N GLY A 77 -0.90 11.01 -3.40
CA GLY A 77 0.34 10.59 -4.06
C GLY A 77 0.12 10.11 -5.50
N TYR A 78 1.17 9.57 -6.11
CA TYR A 78 1.11 9.10 -7.48
C TYR A 78 1.96 7.84 -7.70
N ALA A 79 1.71 7.15 -8.81
CA ALA A 79 2.61 6.18 -9.39
C ALA A 79 2.85 6.42 -10.87
N LEU A 80 4.05 6.06 -11.30
CA LEU A 80 4.52 6.19 -12.67
C LEU A 80 4.97 4.82 -13.19
N CYS A 81 4.69 4.54 -14.46
CA CYS A 81 5.25 3.45 -15.22
C CYS A 81 6.12 4.04 -16.34
N TYR A 82 7.38 3.64 -16.42
CA TYR A 82 8.37 4.20 -17.33
C TYR A 82 9.33 3.10 -17.83
N ASP A 83 10.22 3.44 -18.77
CA ASP A 83 11.14 2.48 -19.41
C ASP A 83 10.43 1.23 -19.96
N ALA A 84 9.25 1.44 -20.57
CA ALA A 84 8.46 0.36 -21.12
C ALA A 84 9.12 -0.24 -22.37
N ASP A 85 9.34 -1.55 -22.33
CA ASP A 85 9.85 -2.37 -23.41
C ASP A 85 8.84 -3.48 -23.67
N PHE A 86 7.95 -3.24 -24.63
CA PHE A 86 6.90 -4.19 -25.01
C PHE A 86 7.45 -5.41 -25.74
N VAL A 87 8.63 -5.33 -26.36
CA VAL A 87 9.24 -6.47 -27.05
C VAL A 87 9.65 -7.52 -26.03
N SER A 88 10.27 -7.09 -24.93
CA SER A 88 10.64 -7.98 -23.84
C SER A 88 9.61 -8.00 -22.71
N GLY A 89 8.46 -7.35 -22.85
CA GLY A 89 7.36 -7.37 -21.89
C GLY A 89 7.74 -6.88 -20.50
N ARG A 90 8.54 -5.83 -20.38
CA ARG A 90 8.96 -5.27 -19.08
C ARG A 90 8.80 -3.76 -19.02
N ALA A 91 8.66 -3.23 -17.81
CA ALA A 91 8.74 -1.81 -17.54
C ALA A 91 9.24 -1.59 -16.10
N LYS A 92 9.52 -0.33 -15.76
CA LYS A 92 9.78 0.10 -14.39
C LYS A 92 8.58 0.82 -13.82
N PHE A 93 8.44 0.81 -12.50
CA PHE A 93 7.48 1.65 -11.80
C PHE A 93 8.12 2.35 -10.61
N ALA A 94 7.53 3.48 -10.25
CA ALA A 94 7.86 4.23 -9.05
C ALA A 94 6.57 4.73 -8.39
N VAL A 95 6.59 4.80 -7.07
CA VAL A 95 5.46 5.26 -6.25
C VAL A 95 5.95 6.37 -5.33
N MET A 96 5.15 7.43 -5.20
CA MET A 96 5.31 8.44 -4.17
C MET A 96 3.98 8.62 -3.46
N LEU A 97 4.01 8.57 -2.14
CA LEU A 97 2.86 8.86 -1.28
C LEU A 97 3.25 9.95 -0.30
N ASP A 98 2.27 10.76 0.07
CA ASP A 98 2.44 11.77 1.09
C ASP A 98 2.84 11.11 2.42
N PRO A 99 3.92 11.54 3.07
CA PRO A 99 4.29 11.01 4.37
C PRO A 99 3.22 11.15 5.45
N ALA A 100 2.28 12.10 5.29
CA ALA A 100 1.16 12.28 6.21
C ALA A 100 0.19 11.08 6.28
N VAL A 101 0.19 10.21 5.25
CA VAL A 101 -0.66 9.02 5.19
C VAL A 101 0.11 7.71 5.40
N ARG A 102 1.35 7.80 5.90
CA ARG A 102 2.13 6.61 6.26
C ARG A 102 1.48 5.89 7.43
N GLY A 103 1.73 4.58 7.50
CA GLY A 103 1.21 3.77 8.60
C GLY A 103 -0.29 3.49 8.54
N GLU A 104 -0.95 3.79 7.42
CA GLU A 104 -2.39 3.50 7.22
C GLU A 104 -2.64 2.33 6.25
N GLY A 105 -1.58 1.70 5.74
CA GLY A 105 -1.68 0.60 4.76
C GLY A 105 -2.15 1.05 3.36
N LEU A 106 -2.34 2.36 3.15
CA LEU A 106 -2.76 2.92 1.87
C LEU A 106 -1.71 2.71 0.77
N ALA A 107 -0.43 2.54 1.14
CA ALA A 107 0.63 2.30 0.16
C ALA A 107 0.54 0.93 -0.52
N ALA A 108 0.21 -0.12 0.22
CA ALA A 108 0.02 -1.45 -0.34
C ALA A 108 -1.19 -1.50 -1.28
N GLU A 109 -2.31 -0.91 -0.88
CA GLU A 109 -3.52 -0.81 -1.71
C GLU A 109 -3.25 0.01 -2.99
N ALA A 110 -2.60 1.16 -2.86
CA ALA A 110 -2.21 2.02 -3.97
C ALA A 110 -1.33 1.27 -4.98
N LEU A 111 -0.31 0.57 -4.48
CA LEU A 111 0.59 -0.23 -5.31
C LEU A 111 -0.15 -1.37 -5.99
N ALA A 112 -0.97 -2.13 -5.26
CA ALA A 112 -1.74 -3.24 -5.79
C ALA A 112 -2.69 -2.80 -6.91
N LEU A 113 -3.42 -1.68 -6.72
CA LEU A 113 -4.27 -1.12 -7.75
C LEU A 113 -3.49 -0.76 -9.02
N PHE A 114 -2.34 -0.09 -8.86
CA PHE A 114 -1.54 0.37 -9.99
C PHE A 114 -0.91 -0.79 -10.76
N LEU A 115 -0.33 -1.77 -10.06
CA LEU A 115 0.24 -2.95 -10.68
C LEU A 115 -0.84 -3.80 -11.38
N ARG A 116 -2.02 -3.96 -10.78
CA ARG A 116 -3.17 -4.63 -11.41
C ARG A 116 -3.53 -3.93 -12.72
N TYR A 117 -3.66 -2.60 -12.70
CA TYR A 117 -3.93 -1.82 -13.91
C TYR A 117 -2.86 -2.08 -14.99
N LEU A 118 -1.57 -1.98 -14.65
CA LEU A 118 -0.49 -2.19 -15.62
C LEU A 118 -0.50 -3.60 -16.22
N PHE A 119 -0.67 -4.64 -15.40
CA PHE A 119 -0.72 -6.00 -15.90
C PHE A 119 -1.98 -6.27 -16.72
N VAL A 120 -3.15 -5.77 -16.33
CA VAL A 120 -4.38 -6.01 -17.10
C VAL A 120 -4.34 -5.35 -18.47
N PHE A 121 -3.87 -4.10 -18.56
CA PHE A 121 -3.95 -3.33 -19.80
C PHE A 121 -2.71 -3.45 -20.71
N PHE A 122 -1.57 -3.88 -20.19
CA PHE A 122 -0.33 -3.98 -20.96
C PHE A 122 0.24 -5.41 -20.95
N PRO A 123 0.91 -5.83 -22.04
CA PRO A 123 1.48 -7.16 -22.17
C PRO A 123 2.81 -7.32 -21.41
N PHE A 124 2.91 -6.76 -20.20
CA PHE A 124 4.07 -6.95 -19.35
C PHE A 124 4.05 -8.33 -18.70
N ARG A 125 5.19 -9.05 -18.77
CA ARG A 125 5.47 -10.26 -17.99
C ARG A 125 6.00 -9.94 -16.59
N CYS A 126 6.69 -8.81 -16.45
CA CYS A 126 7.20 -8.35 -15.16
C CYS A 126 7.36 -6.84 -15.12
N LEU A 127 7.40 -6.30 -13.91
CA LEU A 127 7.65 -4.90 -13.60
C LEU A 127 8.81 -4.79 -12.61
N PHE A 128 9.59 -3.72 -12.69
CA PHE A 128 10.75 -3.51 -11.84
C PHE A 128 10.61 -2.24 -10.99
N ALA A 129 11.10 -2.29 -9.75
CA ALA A 129 11.26 -1.13 -8.90
C ALA A 129 12.69 -1.09 -8.35
N ASP A 130 13.28 0.10 -8.38
CA ASP A 130 14.62 0.33 -7.86
C ASP A 130 14.50 1.08 -6.52
N VAL A 131 15.12 0.53 -5.47
CA VAL A 131 15.02 1.03 -4.10
C VAL A 131 16.43 1.24 -3.54
N PHE A 132 16.70 2.43 -3.04
CA PHE A 132 17.97 2.73 -2.37
C PHE A 132 18.05 2.14 -0.97
N ASP A 133 19.25 1.79 -0.52
CA ASP A 133 19.49 1.11 0.77
C ASP A 133 18.73 1.71 1.98
N PRO A 134 18.68 3.05 2.16
CA PRO A 134 17.96 3.65 3.29
C PRO A 134 16.45 3.38 3.32
N ASN A 135 15.87 2.94 2.19
CA ASN A 135 14.45 2.67 2.06
C ASN A 135 14.12 1.16 2.02
N LEU A 136 15.10 0.27 2.07
CA LEU A 136 14.88 -1.17 1.83
C LEU A 136 14.00 -1.84 2.89
N GLU A 137 14.09 -1.42 4.15
CA GLU A 137 13.34 -2.01 5.27
C GLU A 137 11.82 -2.00 5.02
N GLN A 138 11.31 -0.99 4.29
CA GLN A 138 9.89 -0.83 3.99
C GLN A 138 9.33 -1.87 3.00
N PHE A 139 10.19 -2.68 2.40
CA PHE A 139 9.82 -3.70 1.40
C PHE A 139 10.06 -5.13 1.91
N GLN A 140 10.42 -5.30 3.18
CA GLN A 140 10.79 -6.60 3.72
C GLN A 140 9.62 -7.60 3.67
N SER A 141 8.42 -7.23 4.12
CA SER A 141 7.28 -8.17 4.05
C SER A 141 6.86 -8.46 2.61
N ALA A 142 7.04 -7.50 1.70
CA ALA A 142 6.78 -7.69 0.27
C ALA A 142 7.71 -8.76 -0.34
N GLU A 143 8.97 -8.78 0.11
CA GLU A 143 9.95 -9.79 -0.29
C GLU A 143 9.61 -11.15 0.36
N GLU A 144 9.30 -11.18 1.66
CA GLU A 144 8.98 -12.39 2.41
C GLU A 144 7.67 -13.06 1.95
N SER A 145 6.66 -12.27 1.57
CA SER A 145 5.38 -12.74 1.03
C SER A 145 5.45 -13.19 -0.45
N GLY A 146 6.61 -13.00 -1.11
CA GLY A 146 6.80 -13.34 -2.51
C GLY A 146 6.14 -12.36 -3.50
N TRP A 147 5.74 -11.17 -3.04
CA TRP A 147 5.26 -10.10 -3.91
C TRP A 147 6.38 -9.44 -4.72
N LEU A 148 7.58 -9.38 -4.14
CA LEU A 148 8.78 -8.81 -4.75
C LEU A 148 9.93 -9.82 -4.74
N ASP A 149 10.47 -10.08 -5.93
CA ASP A 149 11.69 -10.87 -6.09
C ASP A 149 12.90 -9.94 -6.21
N ARG A 150 13.84 -10.02 -5.27
CA ARG A 150 15.12 -9.31 -5.37
C ARG A 150 15.95 -9.86 -6.54
N GLN A 151 16.26 -8.99 -7.52
CA GLN A 151 17.00 -9.39 -8.72
C GLN A 151 18.49 -9.07 -8.65
N GLY A 152 18.87 -8.05 -7.88
CA GLY A 152 20.26 -7.64 -7.74
C GLY A 152 20.45 -6.43 -6.83
N HIS A 153 21.67 -6.27 -6.35
CA HIS A 153 22.11 -5.14 -5.54
C HIS A 153 23.34 -4.50 -6.18
N PHE A 154 23.30 -3.19 -6.33
CA PHE A 154 24.34 -2.38 -6.94
C PHE A 154 24.95 -1.50 -5.84
N PRO A 155 26.18 -1.82 -5.37
CA PRO A 155 26.82 -1.02 -4.33
C PRO A 155 27.23 0.34 -4.88
N GLU A 156 27.33 1.34 -4.00
CA GLU A 156 27.82 2.69 -4.31
C GLU A 156 27.12 3.36 -5.50
N TYR A 157 25.82 3.13 -5.65
CA TYR A 157 25.04 3.54 -6.81
C TYR A 157 24.74 5.05 -6.85
N GLN A 158 24.37 5.64 -5.71
CA GLN A 158 23.91 7.04 -5.64
C GLN A 158 24.64 7.81 -4.54
N PHE A 159 25.12 9.01 -4.88
CA PHE A 159 25.73 9.90 -3.90
C PHE A 159 24.65 10.51 -2.99
N TRP A 160 24.82 10.36 -1.67
CA TRP A 160 23.94 10.90 -0.65
C TRP A 160 24.71 11.16 0.65
N GLN A 161 24.47 12.32 1.27
CA GLN A 161 25.08 12.73 2.55
C GLN A 161 26.61 12.57 2.66
N GLY A 162 27.34 12.86 1.58
CA GLY A 162 28.81 12.81 1.60
C GLY A 162 29.41 11.43 1.29
N GLY A 163 28.59 10.41 1.06
CA GLY A 163 29.00 9.07 0.64
C GLY A 163 28.15 8.53 -0.50
N TYR A 164 28.34 7.25 -0.83
CA TYR A 164 27.50 6.54 -1.80
C TYR A 164 26.66 5.48 -1.09
N VAL A 165 25.38 5.38 -1.47
CA VAL A 165 24.47 4.30 -1.05
C VAL A 165 24.23 3.33 -2.19
N GLY A 166 23.95 2.08 -1.86
CA GLY A 166 23.56 1.07 -2.84
C GLY A 166 22.10 1.22 -3.28
N MET A 167 21.78 0.46 -4.33
CA MET A 167 20.44 0.34 -4.90
C MET A 167 20.12 -1.13 -5.12
N THR A 168 18.95 -1.57 -4.69
CA THR A 168 18.43 -2.91 -4.94
C THR A 168 17.31 -2.83 -5.97
N SER A 169 17.34 -3.72 -6.97
CA SER A 169 16.28 -3.84 -7.97
C SER A 169 15.38 -5.02 -7.62
N PHE A 170 14.10 -4.74 -7.47
CA PHE A 170 13.04 -5.72 -7.22
C PHE A 170 12.23 -5.96 -8.50
N ARG A 171 11.70 -7.17 -8.63
CA ARG A 171 10.82 -7.59 -9.71
C ARG A 171 9.48 -8.02 -9.15
N VAL A 172 8.42 -7.57 -9.79
CA VAL A 172 7.06 -8.12 -9.65
C VAL A 172 6.78 -8.99 -10.87
N ASP A 173 6.44 -10.26 -10.67
CA ASP A 173 6.00 -11.15 -11.75
C ASP A 173 4.49 -11.05 -11.99
N ARG A 174 4.07 -11.03 -13.26
CA ARG A 174 2.64 -10.92 -13.63
C ARG A 174 1.80 -12.03 -13.01
N GLN A 175 2.25 -13.29 -13.15
CA GLN A 175 1.43 -14.44 -12.77
C GLN A 175 1.31 -14.52 -11.25
N GLY A 176 2.42 -14.36 -10.54
CA GLY A 176 2.43 -14.33 -9.08
C GLY A 176 1.58 -13.18 -8.53
N PHE A 177 1.75 -11.99 -9.08
CA PHE A 177 1.00 -10.81 -8.65
C PHE A 177 -0.51 -10.98 -8.87
N LEU A 178 -0.95 -11.35 -10.07
CA LEU A 178 -2.39 -11.45 -10.37
C LEU A 178 -3.09 -12.59 -9.60
N ALA A 179 -2.35 -13.63 -9.20
CA ALA A 179 -2.91 -14.69 -8.36
C ALA A 179 -3.20 -14.22 -6.93
N ASN A 180 -2.44 -13.24 -6.42
CA ASN A 180 -2.46 -12.85 -5.01
C ASN A 180 -3.05 -11.45 -4.78
N CYS A 181 -3.06 -10.55 -5.77
CA CYS A 181 -3.45 -9.16 -5.55
C CYS A 181 -4.91 -8.97 -5.14
N VAL A 182 -5.76 -9.96 -5.41
CA VAL A 182 -7.18 -9.95 -5.04
C VAL A 182 -7.36 -9.96 -3.52
N SER A 183 -6.52 -10.66 -2.76
CA SER A 183 -6.65 -10.67 -1.29
C SER A 183 -6.47 -9.26 -0.70
N ILE A 184 -5.49 -8.50 -1.18
CA ILE A 184 -5.26 -7.11 -0.76
C ILE A 184 -6.38 -6.17 -1.22
N LEU A 185 -6.90 -6.38 -2.44
CA LEU A 185 -7.88 -5.46 -3.03
C LEU A 185 -9.33 -5.74 -2.62
N GLU A 186 -9.65 -6.99 -2.30
CA GLU A 186 -11.02 -7.45 -2.06
C GLU A 186 -11.22 -7.97 -0.62
N GLY A 187 -10.18 -8.36 0.11
CA GLY A 187 -10.29 -8.86 1.49
C GLY A 187 -10.99 -10.21 1.55
N THR A 188 -10.35 -11.27 1.06
CA THR A 188 -10.94 -12.61 0.97
C THR A 188 -10.24 -13.64 1.85
N ALA A 189 -9.51 -13.21 2.89
CA ALA A 189 -8.84 -14.12 3.81
C ALA A 189 -9.83 -14.58 4.90
N HIS A 190 -10.58 -15.64 4.63
CA HIS A 190 -11.52 -16.21 5.61
C HIS A 190 -10.78 -16.95 6.73
N HIS A 191 -10.53 -16.27 7.84
CA HIS A 191 -10.14 -16.87 9.10
C HIS A 191 -11.32 -16.88 10.08
N GLU A 192 -11.59 -18.04 10.69
CA GLU A 192 -12.65 -18.15 11.69
C GLU A 192 -12.11 -17.71 13.05
N VAL A 193 -12.35 -16.44 13.42
CA VAL A 193 -12.00 -15.90 14.74
C VAL A 193 -13.21 -16.03 15.67
N THR A 194 -13.07 -16.84 16.72
CA THR A 194 -14.17 -17.10 17.68
C THR A 194 -13.87 -16.61 19.09
N ASP A 195 -12.60 -16.36 19.42
CA ASP A 195 -12.16 -15.87 20.72
C ASP A 195 -10.85 -15.06 20.62
N LEU A 196 -10.48 -14.36 21.71
CA LEU A 196 -9.25 -13.56 21.77
C LEU A 196 -7.95 -14.38 21.58
N PRO A 197 -7.83 -15.62 22.10
CA PRO A 197 -6.68 -16.47 21.80
C PRO A 197 -6.52 -16.81 20.31
N SER A 198 -7.59 -17.24 19.63
CA SER A 198 -7.57 -17.52 18.18
C SER A 198 -7.25 -16.26 17.38
N PHE A 199 -7.80 -15.10 17.78
CA PHE A 199 -7.45 -13.82 17.18
C PHE A 199 -5.95 -13.52 17.26
N ARG A 200 -5.29 -13.79 18.39
CA ARG A 200 -3.84 -13.55 18.55
C ARG A 200 -3.01 -14.38 17.59
N VAL A 201 -3.39 -15.64 17.39
CA VAL A 201 -2.71 -16.54 16.47
C VAL A 201 -2.89 -16.08 15.03
N VAL A 202 -4.13 -15.75 14.62
CA VAL A 202 -4.41 -15.25 13.28
C VAL A 202 -3.73 -13.91 13.02
N LEU A 203 -3.71 -13.00 14.01
CA LEU A 203 -2.99 -11.73 13.92
C LEU A 203 -1.49 -11.97 13.68
N GLU A 204 -0.87 -12.89 14.41
CA GLU A 204 0.52 -13.28 14.20
C GLU A 204 0.77 -13.86 12.80
N GLU A 205 -0.11 -14.76 12.35
CA GLU A 205 0.00 -15.44 11.06
C GLU A 205 -0.17 -14.48 9.88
N GLU A 206 -1.17 -13.60 9.94
CA GLU A 206 -1.52 -12.69 8.84
C GLU A 206 -0.63 -11.46 8.77
N THR A 207 -0.14 -10.95 9.89
CA THR A 207 0.56 -9.66 9.94
C THR A 207 2.01 -9.76 10.35
N GLY A 208 2.47 -10.92 10.85
CA GLY A 208 3.79 -11.10 11.44
C GLY A 208 3.99 -10.39 12.79
N ILE A 209 2.97 -9.73 13.34
CA ILE A 209 3.04 -9.04 14.64
C ILE A 209 3.00 -10.08 15.75
N SER A 210 4.13 -10.29 16.45
CA SER A 210 4.17 -11.26 17.55
C SER A 210 3.19 -10.91 18.68
N SER A 211 2.40 -11.89 19.09
CA SER A 211 1.55 -11.95 20.28
C SER A 211 2.33 -11.75 21.58
N SER A 212 3.66 -11.92 21.55
CA SER A 212 4.60 -11.68 22.65
C SER A 212 5.12 -10.24 22.71
N ALA A 213 4.80 -9.40 21.72
CA ALA A 213 5.19 -7.99 21.70
C ALA A 213 4.56 -7.23 22.87
N ASP A 214 5.28 -6.23 23.38
CA ASP A 214 4.81 -5.37 24.47
C ASP A 214 3.50 -4.67 24.07
N PRO A 215 2.38 -4.94 24.77
CA PRO A 215 1.06 -4.47 24.37
C PRO A 215 0.92 -2.95 24.42
N SER A 216 1.82 -2.25 25.11
CA SER A 216 1.83 -0.78 25.19
C SER A 216 2.51 -0.10 23.99
N LYS A 217 3.23 -0.85 23.15
CA LYS A 217 3.88 -0.29 21.97
C LYS A 217 2.86 0.11 20.92
N ARG A 218 3.14 1.23 20.25
CA ARG A 218 2.38 1.67 19.07
C ARG A 218 2.73 0.81 17.87
N LEU A 219 1.77 0.63 16.97
CA LEU A 219 1.99 -0.09 15.72
C LEU A 219 3.11 0.54 14.88
N GLY A 220 3.21 1.87 14.87
CA GLY A 220 4.32 2.56 14.19
C GLY A 220 5.72 2.28 14.75
N ASP A 221 5.83 1.79 15.99
CA ASP A 221 7.11 1.60 16.69
C ASP A 221 7.63 0.15 16.63
N ILE A 222 6.85 -0.78 16.07
CA ILE A 222 7.18 -2.22 16.04
C ILE A 222 7.71 -2.70 14.68
N GLY A 223 8.07 -1.77 13.79
CA GLY A 223 8.69 -2.07 12.50
C GLY A 223 7.74 -2.71 11.49
N ILE A 224 6.43 -2.51 11.66
CA ILE A 224 5.43 -3.00 10.70
C ILE A 224 5.49 -2.13 9.44
N ASP A 225 5.55 -2.76 8.27
CA ASP A 225 5.49 -2.05 7.01
C ASP A 225 4.06 -1.86 6.47
N SER A 226 3.95 -1.23 5.30
CA SER A 226 2.64 -0.87 4.76
C SER A 226 1.76 -2.05 4.31
N ILE A 227 2.35 -3.21 4.02
CA ILE A 227 1.58 -4.39 3.60
C ILE A 227 0.95 -5.03 4.83
N GLN A 228 1.74 -5.28 5.85
CA GLN A 228 1.26 -5.83 7.12
C GLN A 228 0.20 -4.92 7.77
N ILE A 229 0.32 -3.59 7.64
CA ILE A 229 -0.73 -2.66 8.09
C ILE A 229 -2.00 -2.79 7.24
N ALA A 230 -1.88 -2.97 5.92
CA ALA A 230 -3.04 -3.15 5.06
C ALA A 230 -3.76 -4.47 5.39
N GLU A 231 -3.02 -5.55 5.59
CA GLU A 231 -3.55 -6.86 6.03
C GLU A 231 -4.26 -6.75 7.37
N LEU A 232 -3.65 -6.08 8.35
CA LEU A 232 -4.28 -5.82 9.63
C LEU A 232 -5.56 -4.99 9.48
N HIS A 233 -5.55 -3.95 8.65
CA HIS A 233 -6.73 -3.13 8.42
C HIS A 233 -7.86 -3.95 7.77
N LEU A 234 -7.55 -4.80 6.79
CA LEU A 234 -8.51 -5.71 6.15
C LEU A 234 -9.13 -6.64 7.19
N PHE A 235 -8.28 -7.29 7.98
CA PHE A 235 -8.69 -8.23 9.01
C PHE A 235 -9.63 -7.59 10.03
N LEU A 236 -9.31 -6.40 10.53
CA LEU A 236 -10.15 -5.69 11.50
C LEU A 236 -11.48 -5.21 10.89
N GLU A 237 -11.48 -4.82 9.62
CA GLU A 237 -12.69 -4.42 8.91
C GLU A 237 -13.66 -5.59 8.71
N GLU A 238 -13.14 -6.75 8.29
CA GLU A 238 -13.92 -7.99 8.11
C GLU A 238 -14.58 -8.47 9.40
N HIS A 239 -13.93 -8.21 10.54
CA HIS A 239 -14.42 -8.58 11.87
C HIS A 239 -15.19 -7.44 12.57
N GLY A 240 -15.54 -6.36 11.85
CA GLY A 240 -16.33 -5.25 12.39
C GLY A 240 -15.69 -4.51 13.55
N CYS A 241 -14.36 -4.55 13.67
CA CYS A 241 -13.61 -4.01 14.81
C CYS A 241 -13.22 -2.53 14.63
N LEU A 242 -13.42 -1.95 13.44
CA LEU A 242 -13.01 -0.57 13.15
C LEU A 242 -14.16 0.43 13.41
N GLU A 243 -14.08 1.16 14.52
CA GLU A 243 -14.76 2.46 14.68
C GLU A 243 -13.72 3.57 14.49
N ALA A 244 -13.56 4.02 13.25
CA ALA A 244 -12.51 4.96 12.83
C ALA A 244 -12.62 6.31 13.55
N GLN A 245 -11.77 6.55 14.57
CA GLN A 245 -11.59 7.87 15.18
C GLN A 245 -10.13 8.29 15.40
N MET A 246 -9.15 7.37 15.29
CA MET A 246 -7.72 7.66 15.47
C MET A 246 -6.87 7.14 14.31
N PRO A 247 -5.72 7.80 14.00
CA PRO A 247 -4.75 7.30 13.02
C PRO A 247 -4.24 5.91 13.42
N PHE A 248 -4.21 5.00 12.45
CA PHE A 248 -3.91 3.58 12.72
C PHE A 248 -2.52 3.35 13.33
N GLN A 249 -1.52 4.12 12.87
CA GLN A 249 -0.15 4.09 13.39
C GLN A 249 -0.01 4.46 14.87
N ASP A 250 -0.96 5.23 15.41
CA ASP A 250 -0.96 5.68 16.80
C ASP A 250 -1.65 4.68 17.74
N LEU A 251 -2.35 3.68 17.19
CA LEU A 251 -2.93 2.61 17.99
C LEU A 251 -1.81 1.76 18.60
N THR A 252 -2.03 1.38 19.85
CA THR A 252 -1.20 0.36 20.51
C THR A 252 -1.69 -1.03 20.17
N ILE A 253 -0.83 -2.03 20.35
CA ILE A 253 -1.24 -3.44 20.22
C ILE A 253 -2.41 -3.73 21.17
N ASN A 254 -2.42 -3.15 22.38
CA ASN A 254 -3.54 -3.28 23.31
C ASN A 254 -4.84 -2.68 22.77
N ASP A 255 -4.79 -1.54 22.08
CA ASP A 255 -5.98 -0.92 21.50
C ASP A 255 -6.62 -1.84 20.45
N ILE A 256 -5.80 -2.49 19.61
CA ILE A 256 -6.27 -3.50 18.65
C ILE A 256 -6.98 -4.64 19.38
N PHE A 257 -6.38 -5.19 20.45
CA PHE A 257 -7.02 -6.25 21.22
C PHE A 257 -8.34 -5.81 21.89
N GLN A 258 -8.45 -4.56 22.36
CA GLN A 258 -9.68 -4.04 22.97
C GLN A 258 -10.80 -3.84 21.95
N LEU A 259 -10.48 -3.33 20.76
CA LEU A 259 -11.45 -3.22 19.66
C LEU A 259 -12.03 -4.60 19.31
N CYS A 260 -11.17 -5.61 19.20
CA CYS A 260 -11.59 -6.97 18.89
C CYS A 260 -12.37 -7.63 20.03
N ALA A 261 -11.95 -7.44 21.28
CA ALA A 261 -12.69 -7.95 22.45
C ALA A 261 -14.12 -7.40 22.49
N THR A 262 -14.28 -6.12 22.14
CA THR A 262 -15.59 -5.44 22.11
C THR A 262 -16.46 -6.01 20.99
N SER A 263 -15.92 -6.16 19.77
CA SER A 263 -16.65 -6.75 18.63
C SER A 263 -17.07 -8.20 18.92
N LEU A 264 -16.17 -9.04 19.44
CA LEU A 264 -16.46 -10.43 19.80
C LEU A 264 -17.52 -10.54 20.91
N ALA A 265 -17.53 -9.61 21.88
CA ALA A 265 -18.56 -9.58 22.93
C ALA A 265 -19.94 -9.21 22.36
N VAL A 266 -20.00 -8.28 21.40
CA VAL A 266 -21.25 -7.92 20.70
C VAL A 266 -21.77 -9.08 19.87
N SER A 267 -20.91 -9.78 19.13
CA SER A 267 -21.27 -10.98 18.35
C SER A 267 -21.79 -12.12 19.25
N ASN A 268 -21.19 -12.34 20.43
CA ASN A 268 -21.64 -13.34 21.40
C ASN A 268 -22.92 -12.97 22.17
N HIS A 269 -23.37 -11.71 22.11
CA HIS A 269 -24.64 -11.25 22.67
C HIS A 269 -25.78 -11.14 21.66
N HIS A 270 -25.56 -11.60 20.42
CA HIS A 270 -26.61 -11.88 19.44
C HIS A 270 -26.62 -13.35 18.97
N PRO A 271 -26.95 -14.32 19.84
CA PRO A 271 -27.46 -15.60 19.38
C PRO A 271 -28.96 -15.45 19.05
N GLU A 272 -29.32 -15.69 17.79
CA GLU A 272 -30.68 -15.97 17.30
C GLU A 272 -31.77 -14.89 17.46
N ALA A 273 -32.03 -14.14 16.38
CA ALA A 273 -33.34 -13.56 16.12
C ALA A 273 -33.67 -13.49 14.62
N THR A 274 -33.40 -14.57 13.87
CA THR A 274 -34.02 -14.78 12.55
C THR A 274 -34.28 -16.26 12.31
N ALA A 275 -35.20 -16.81 13.09
CA ALA A 275 -35.91 -18.03 12.73
C ALA A 275 -37.35 -17.92 13.24
N GLU A 276 -38.21 -17.18 12.51
CA GLU A 276 -39.63 -17.52 12.37
C GLU A 276 -40.35 -16.57 11.39
N ALA A 277 -41.34 -17.17 10.71
CA ALA A 277 -42.31 -16.59 9.79
C ALA A 277 -41.82 -16.25 8.36
N VAL A 278 -41.98 -17.19 7.42
CA VAL A 278 -43.19 -17.30 6.57
C VAL A 278 -43.24 -18.70 5.92
N VAL A 279 -44.06 -19.59 6.50
CA VAL A 279 -44.81 -20.60 5.75
C VAL A 279 -46.23 -20.60 6.33
N SER A 280 -47.14 -19.95 5.63
CA SER A 280 -48.57 -20.30 5.47
C SER A 280 -49.20 -19.33 4.48
#